data_AF-A0A2T7NDL4-F1
#
_entry.id   AF-A0A2T7NDL4-F1
#
_cell.length_a   1.000
_cell.length_b   1.000
_cell.length_c   1.000
_cell.angle_alpha   90.00
_cell.angle_beta   90.00
_cell.angle_gamma   90.00
#
_symmetry.space_group_name_H-M   'P 1'
#
loop_
_entity.id
_entity.type
_entity.pdbx_description
1 polymer ?
#
loop_
_entity_poly.entity_id
_entity_poly.type
_entity_poly.pdbx_seq_one_letter_code
_entity_poly.pdbx_strand_id
1 'polypeptide(L)'
;MYFKGTFIAVFLSCCQPPLSLCQKTAISSVKFHKPPTCPRHVPRDYQVEQTVTSTSILSCTVVCASSPSCNSVIFDRAAKTCHLSQQVAAADCVNMEVITDAAVYLQKKELCQNGGTPSAGTCDCLPGFMGDNCELGPMRDCSDYKISGQASAVVRMIRPTDNVAFPVTCYNEMSTLMTRRNNKVNFTRSWREYRDGFGNVSDTHWLGLENMHILTSQNRKYQLNVQMDLTNGSKLYTYYNNFVVKGEDSLYQFIFDSFSLGKKPAGDCLSDLRGANFSTYDNDNDGDSSVNCASRHSGGWWFHGNTCSTCNPTGQLLQPANGLRTGDDSEVFWVKDLGNVAPYGINLRLQNL
;
A
#
# COMPACT_ATOMS: atom_id res chain seq x y z
N MET A 1 5.09 21.83 -28.92
CA MET A 1 4.77 21.21 -27.62
C MET A 1 3.59 20.26 -27.80
N TYR A 2 3.84 18.95 -27.85
CA TYR A 2 2.80 17.92 -27.91
C TYR A 2 2.15 17.79 -26.52
N PHE A 3 0.99 18.40 -26.31
CA PHE A 3 0.16 18.06 -25.14
C PHE A 3 -0.47 16.68 -25.37
N LYS A 4 0.12 15.63 -24.79
CA LYS A 4 -0.63 14.42 -24.40
C LYS A 4 -1.55 14.81 -23.23
N GLY A 5 -2.64 15.53 -23.53
CA GLY A 5 -3.41 16.27 -22.54
C GLY A 5 -4.66 15.53 -22.07
N THR A 6 -4.66 15.08 -20.81
CA THR A 6 -5.89 14.87 -20.03
C THR A 6 -6.29 16.22 -19.43
N PHE A 7 -7.55 16.62 -19.52
CA PHE A 7 -8.06 17.85 -18.91
C PHE A 7 -8.87 17.51 -17.67
N ILE A 8 -8.66 18.25 -16.58
CA ILE A 8 -9.38 18.08 -15.30
C ILE A 8 -10.25 19.31 -15.09
N ALA A 9 -11.58 19.14 -15.11
CA ALA A 9 -12.52 20.19 -14.70
C ALA A 9 -12.82 20.06 -13.20
N VAL A 10 -12.71 21.16 -12.45
CA VAL A 10 -12.99 21.22 -11.00
C VAL A 10 -14.19 22.14 -10.77
N PHE A 11 -15.22 21.63 -10.10
CA PHE A 11 -16.40 22.41 -9.74
C PHE A 11 -16.32 22.91 -8.30
N LEU A 12 -16.61 24.20 -8.13
CA LEU A 12 -16.90 24.82 -6.84
C LEU A 12 -18.39 25.17 -6.85
N SER A 13 -19.21 24.40 -6.16
CA SER A 13 -20.59 24.79 -5.88
C SER A 13 -20.57 25.91 -4.85
N CYS A 14 -20.81 27.14 -5.29
CA CYS A 14 -20.89 28.31 -4.41
C CYS A 14 -22.17 28.27 -3.55
N CYS A 15 -21.99 28.46 -2.24
CA CYS A 15 -23.04 28.61 -1.23
C CYS A 15 -23.97 29.79 -1.58
N GLN A 16 -25.30 29.59 -1.57
CA GLN A 16 -26.26 30.70 -1.53
C GLN A 16 -26.51 31.15 -0.08
N PRO A 17 -26.74 32.45 0.18
CA PRO A 17 -27.14 32.93 1.50
C PRO A 17 -28.53 32.39 1.91
N PRO A 18 -28.80 32.14 3.21
CA PRO A 18 -28.01 32.52 4.39
C PRO A 18 -27.06 31.41 4.89
N LEU A 19 -25.86 31.84 5.29
CA LEU A 19 -24.69 31.05 5.74
C LEU A 19 -24.94 30.25 7.03
N SER A 20 -25.49 29.04 6.95
CA SER A 20 -25.44 28.10 8.10
C SER A 20 -25.16 26.63 7.78
N LEU A 21 -25.02 26.23 6.50
CA LEU A 21 -24.50 24.90 6.15
C LEU A 21 -23.73 24.97 4.82
N CYS A 22 -22.43 25.29 4.85
CA CYS A 22 -21.54 24.82 3.78
C CYS A 22 -21.12 23.39 4.18
N GLN A 23 -21.86 22.38 3.70
CA GLN A 23 -21.33 21.02 3.65
C GLN A 23 -20.06 21.05 2.78
N LYS A 24 -19.04 20.26 3.15
CA LYS A 24 -17.85 20.04 2.30
C LYS A 24 -18.32 19.59 0.92
N THR A 25 -18.44 20.51 -0.01
CA THR A 25 -18.86 20.21 -1.36
C THR A 25 -17.75 19.41 -2.02
N ALA A 26 -18.09 18.19 -2.41
CA ALA A 26 -17.20 17.27 -3.09
C ALA A 26 -16.63 17.98 -4.33
N ILE A 27 -15.31 18.09 -4.39
CA ILE A 27 -14.63 18.49 -5.62
C ILE A 27 -14.70 17.28 -6.54
N SER A 28 -15.73 17.21 -7.39
CA SER A 28 -15.79 16.21 -8.46
C SER A 28 -14.88 16.67 -9.59
N SER A 29 -13.88 15.85 -9.92
CA SER A 29 -12.95 16.14 -11.00
C SER A 29 -13.28 15.28 -12.22
N VAL A 30 -13.87 15.85 -13.27
CA VAL A 30 -14.18 15.10 -14.49
C VAL A 30 -13.00 15.20 -15.45
N LYS A 31 -12.50 14.03 -15.86
CA LYS A 31 -11.39 13.92 -16.82
C LYS A 31 -11.92 13.72 -18.22
N PHE A 32 -11.54 14.62 -19.13
CA PHE A 32 -11.73 14.44 -20.56
C PHE A 32 -10.42 14.03 -21.20
N HIS A 33 -10.48 13.02 -22.08
CA HIS A 33 -9.34 12.58 -22.88
C HIS A 33 -9.69 12.60 -24.36
N LYS A 34 -8.66 12.56 -25.21
CA LYS A 34 -8.86 12.28 -26.63
C LYS A 34 -9.01 10.78 -26.83
N PRO A 35 -9.84 10.31 -27.78
CA PRO A 35 -9.84 8.91 -28.17
C PRO A 35 -8.43 8.50 -28.60
N PRO A 36 -7.83 7.45 -28.02
CA PRO A 36 -6.46 7.06 -28.32
C PRO A 36 -6.31 6.50 -29.75
N THR A 37 -7.33 5.81 -30.25
CA THR A 37 -7.38 5.23 -31.60
C THR A 37 -7.79 6.25 -32.66
N CYS A 38 -8.72 7.17 -32.34
CA CYS A 38 -9.34 8.07 -33.32
C CYS A 38 -9.37 9.55 -32.86
N PRO A 39 -8.23 10.23 -32.69
CA PRO A 39 -8.14 11.53 -32.00
C PRO A 39 -8.78 12.74 -32.72
N ARG A 40 -9.28 12.56 -33.94
CA ARG A 40 -9.94 13.60 -34.77
C ARG A 40 -11.26 13.11 -35.37
N HIS A 41 -11.81 12.05 -34.82
CA HIS A 41 -13.00 11.41 -35.38
C HIS A 41 -14.19 11.60 -34.43
N VAL A 42 -15.39 11.72 -35.01
CA VAL A 42 -16.68 11.69 -34.30
C VAL A 42 -17.60 10.65 -34.97
N PRO A 43 -18.62 10.13 -34.28
CA PRO A 43 -19.67 9.33 -34.94
C PRO A 43 -20.27 10.07 -36.15
N ARG A 44 -20.53 9.40 -37.28
CA ARG A 44 -21.13 10.05 -38.47
C ARG A 44 -22.45 10.77 -38.18
N ASP A 45 -23.23 10.22 -37.26
CA ASP A 45 -24.52 10.78 -36.84
C ASP A 45 -24.40 11.51 -35.50
N TYR A 46 -23.29 12.23 -35.26
CA TYR A 46 -23.05 12.91 -34.00
C TYR A 46 -24.15 13.93 -33.70
N GLN A 47 -24.96 13.65 -32.67
CA GLN A 47 -26.06 14.49 -32.25
C GLN A 47 -25.57 15.52 -31.24
N VAL A 48 -25.65 16.79 -31.62
CA VAL A 48 -25.37 17.92 -30.72
C VAL A 48 -26.60 18.21 -29.90
N GLU A 49 -26.51 18.02 -28.59
CA GLU A 49 -27.61 18.31 -27.66
C GLU A 49 -27.63 19.78 -27.26
N GLN A 50 -26.44 20.33 -27.03
CA GLN A 50 -26.29 21.71 -26.60
C GLN A 50 -25.11 22.34 -27.30
N THR A 51 -25.33 23.55 -27.81
CA THR A 51 -24.26 24.39 -28.33
C THR A 51 -24.06 25.58 -27.40
N VAL A 52 -22.81 25.81 -26.98
CA VAL A 52 -22.46 26.85 -26.00
C VAL A 52 -21.33 27.69 -26.55
N THR A 53 -21.46 29.01 -26.54
CA THR A 53 -20.37 29.91 -26.90
C THR A 53 -19.26 29.84 -25.85
N SER A 54 -18.01 29.69 -26.30
CA SER A 54 -16.87 29.59 -25.40
C SER A 54 -15.59 30.05 -26.08
N THR A 55 -14.72 30.72 -25.33
CA THR A 55 -13.43 31.18 -25.82
C THR A 55 -12.32 30.15 -25.63
N SER A 56 -12.58 29.08 -24.87
CA SER A 56 -11.58 28.05 -24.59
C SER A 56 -12.19 26.66 -24.45
N ILE A 57 -11.34 25.67 -24.71
CA ILE A 57 -11.70 24.27 -24.53
C ILE A 57 -11.90 23.89 -23.07
N LEU A 58 -11.17 24.53 -22.16
CA LEU A 58 -11.30 24.30 -20.72
C LEU A 58 -12.69 24.73 -20.23
N SER A 59 -13.17 25.86 -20.72
CA SER A 59 -14.51 26.34 -20.45
C SER A 59 -15.56 25.37 -21.03
N CYS A 60 -15.33 24.80 -22.21
CA CYS A 60 -16.20 23.75 -22.77
C CYS A 60 -16.28 22.50 -21.89
N THR A 61 -15.14 22.02 -21.39
CA THR A 61 -15.11 20.82 -20.53
C THR A 61 -15.76 21.08 -19.17
N VAL A 62 -15.67 22.30 -18.65
CA VAL A 62 -16.40 22.71 -17.43
C VAL A 62 -17.91 22.72 -17.68
N VAL A 63 -18.38 23.30 -18.79
CA VAL A 63 -19.82 23.31 -19.08
C VAL A 63 -20.36 21.89 -19.30
N CYS A 64 -19.62 21.05 -20.03
CA CYS A 64 -19.99 19.65 -20.21
C CYS A 64 -20.03 18.90 -18.89
N ALA A 65 -19.01 19.04 -18.03
CA ALA A 65 -19.00 18.30 -16.78
C ALA A 65 -20.00 18.82 -15.72
N SER A 66 -20.50 20.06 -15.85
CA SER A 66 -21.67 20.54 -15.10
C SER A 66 -22.99 19.92 -15.57
N SER A 67 -23.02 19.32 -16.76
CA SER A 67 -24.24 18.76 -17.34
C SER A 67 -24.30 17.25 -17.10
N PRO A 68 -25.37 16.74 -16.44
CA PRO A 68 -25.53 15.30 -16.24
C PRO A 68 -25.69 14.54 -17.55
N SER A 69 -26.17 15.21 -18.61
CA SER A 69 -26.36 14.64 -19.93
C SER A 69 -25.14 14.78 -20.85
N CYS A 70 -24.05 15.43 -20.45
CA CYS A 70 -22.91 15.56 -21.37
C CYS A 70 -21.85 14.48 -21.13
N ASN A 71 -21.60 13.65 -22.14
CA ASN A 71 -20.54 12.64 -22.16
C ASN A 71 -19.38 13.01 -23.07
N SER A 72 -19.57 13.97 -23.98
CA SER A 72 -18.51 14.41 -24.89
C SER A 72 -18.64 15.84 -25.33
N VAL A 73 -17.52 16.45 -25.72
CA VAL A 73 -17.50 17.83 -26.21
C VAL A 73 -16.59 18.01 -27.41
N ILE A 74 -17.09 18.73 -28.41
CA ILE A 74 -16.33 19.19 -29.57
C ILE A 74 -16.16 20.70 -29.43
N PHE A 75 -14.92 21.20 -29.48
CA PHE A 75 -14.66 22.63 -29.53
C PHE A 75 -14.32 23.06 -30.95
N ASP A 76 -15.24 23.82 -31.55
CA ASP A 76 -15.02 24.50 -32.82
C ASP A 76 -14.23 25.79 -32.55
N ARG A 77 -12.99 25.82 -33.05
CA ARG A 77 -12.09 26.96 -32.84
C ARG A 77 -12.45 28.15 -33.70
N ALA A 78 -13.00 27.92 -34.89
CA ALA A 78 -13.36 28.98 -35.82
C ALA A 78 -14.63 29.69 -35.35
N ALA A 79 -15.65 28.92 -34.96
CA ALA A 79 -16.92 29.45 -34.46
C ALA A 79 -16.87 29.87 -32.99
N LYS A 80 -15.84 29.46 -32.24
CA LYS A 80 -15.75 29.65 -30.77
C LYS A 80 -16.97 29.08 -30.04
N THR A 81 -17.36 27.87 -30.43
CA THR A 81 -18.51 27.15 -29.88
C THR A 81 -18.12 25.77 -29.39
N CYS A 82 -18.77 25.32 -28.32
CA CYS A 82 -18.72 23.96 -27.81
C CYS A 82 -19.98 23.23 -28.24
N HIS A 83 -19.85 22.04 -28.80
CA HIS A 83 -20.95 21.13 -29.10
C HIS A 83 -20.91 19.95 -28.12
N LEU A 84 -21.88 19.91 -27.21
CA LEU A 84 -22.02 18.92 -26.15
C LEU A 84 -22.94 17.78 -26.63
N SER A 85 -22.65 16.54 -26.21
CA SER A 85 -23.43 15.35 -26.59
C SER A 85 -23.39 14.27 -25.51
N GLN A 86 -24.40 13.39 -25.47
CA GLN A 86 -24.38 12.12 -24.74
C GLN A 86 -23.58 11.01 -25.43
N GLN A 87 -23.25 11.17 -26.72
CA GLN A 87 -22.56 10.12 -27.48
C GLN A 87 -21.06 10.08 -27.11
N VAL A 88 -20.43 8.91 -27.27
CA VAL A 88 -18.99 8.72 -27.03
C VAL A 88 -18.32 8.17 -28.29
N ALA A 89 -16.99 8.29 -28.38
CA ALA A 89 -16.22 7.77 -29.52
C ALA A 89 -16.27 6.23 -29.56
N ALA A 90 -16.34 5.65 -30.76
CA ALA A 90 -16.15 4.22 -30.96
C ALA A 90 -14.70 3.78 -30.66
N ALA A 91 -14.54 2.54 -30.21
CA ALA A 91 -13.22 2.00 -29.85
C ALA A 91 -12.30 1.76 -31.07
N ASP A 92 -12.88 1.43 -32.22
CA ASP A 92 -12.22 0.89 -33.43
C ASP A 92 -12.31 1.82 -34.66
N CYS A 93 -12.74 3.07 -34.48
CA CYS A 93 -12.94 4.09 -35.53
C CYS A 93 -13.94 3.71 -36.64
N VAL A 94 -14.72 2.62 -36.48
CA VAL A 94 -15.71 2.20 -37.47
C VAL A 94 -16.90 3.17 -37.43
N ASN A 95 -17.43 3.55 -38.60
CA ASN A 95 -18.57 4.47 -38.75
C ASN A 95 -18.37 5.89 -38.17
N MET A 96 -17.14 6.40 -38.25
CA MET A 96 -16.80 7.75 -37.83
C MET A 96 -16.58 8.71 -39.02
N GLU A 97 -16.62 10.01 -38.75
CA GLU A 97 -16.29 11.12 -39.65
C GLU A 97 -15.10 11.92 -39.10
N VAL A 98 -14.23 12.42 -39.99
CA VAL A 98 -13.04 13.22 -39.64
C VAL A 98 -13.44 14.68 -39.48
N ILE A 99 -13.05 15.31 -38.37
CA ILE A 99 -13.15 16.76 -38.21
C ILE A 99 -11.75 17.36 -38.12
N THR A 100 -11.39 18.17 -39.13
CA THR A 100 -10.05 18.77 -39.26
C THR A 100 -9.91 20.09 -38.51
N ASP A 101 -11.00 20.84 -38.31
CA ASP A 101 -11.00 22.20 -37.76
C ASP A 101 -11.48 22.29 -36.30
N ALA A 102 -11.81 21.16 -35.68
CA ALA A 102 -12.25 21.09 -34.30
C ALA A 102 -11.27 20.31 -33.42
N ALA A 103 -11.25 20.66 -32.13
CA ALA A 103 -10.55 19.88 -31.13
C ALA A 103 -11.55 18.94 -30.45
N VAL A 104 -11.41 17.65 -30.71
CA VAL A 104 -12.31 16.58 -30.24
C VAL A 104 -11.83 16.03 -28.89
N TYR A 105 -12.65 16.13 -27.85
CA TYR A 105 -12.41 15.53 -26.53
C TYR A 105 -13.64 14.73 -26.13
N LEU A 106 -13.56 13.42 -26.34
CA LEU A 106 -14.68 12.52 -26.18
C LEU A 106 -14.39 11.62 -24.98
N GLN A 107 -15.44 11.45 -24.17
CA GLN A 107 -15.53 10.56 -23.01
C GLN A 107 -15.31 11.26 -21.66
N LYS A 108 -16.44 11.63 -21.05
CA LYS A 108 -16.68 11.52 -19.63
C LYS A 108 -16.42 10.05 -19.27
N LYS A 109 -15.32 9.76 -18.58
CA LYS A 109 -15.05 8.40 -18.12
C LYS A 109 -16.01 8.11 -16.96
N GLU A 110 -17.13 7.45 -17.26
CA GLU A 110 -17.94 6.71 -16.28
C GLU A 110 -18.16 5.29 -16.80
N LEU A 111 -17.09 4.50 -16.75
CA LEU A 111 -17.21 3.04 -16.72
C LEU A 111 -16.61 2.63 -15.38
N CYS A 112 -17.46 2.66 -14.35
CA CYS A 112 -17.10 2.09 -13.07
C CYS A 112 -16.74 0.61 -13.29
N GLN A 113 -15.51 0.27 -12.93
CA GLN A 113 -14.96 -1.07 -13.10
C GLN A 113 -15.25 -1.90 -11.85
N ASN A 114 -15.03 -3.21 -11.95
CA ASN A 114 -15.07 -4.12 -10.80
C ASN A 114 -16.37 -4.03 -9.97
N GLY A 115 -17.51 -3.83 -10.64
CA GLY A 115 -18.83 -3.76 -10.00
C GLY A 115 -19.13 -2.47 -9.23
N GLY A 116 -18.31 -1.42 -9.40
CA GLY A 116 -18.62 -0.10 -8.85
C GLY A 116 -19.89 0.50 -9.49
N THR A 117 -20.63 1.29 -8.72
CA THR A 117 -21.87 1.93 -9.17
C THR A 117 -21.64 3.41 -9.47
N PRO A 118 -22.12 3.96 -10.60
CA PRO A 118 -22.02 5.38 -10.88
C PRO A 118 -22.76 6.24 -9.83
N SER A 119 -22.13 7.30 -9.36
CA SER A 119 -22.64 8.21 -8.32
C SER A 119 -22.12 9.63 -8.53
N ALA A 120 -23.00 10.53 -8.99
CA ALA A 120 -22.77 11.97 -9.11
C ALA A 120 -21.44 12.40 -9.77
N GLY A 121 -21.05 11.82 -10.92
CA GLY A 121 -19.80 12.19 -11.60
C GLY A 121 -18.57 11.37 -11.14
N THR A 122 -18.76 10.41 -10.24
CA THR A 122 -17.73 9.53 -9.67
C THR A 122 -18.24 8.08 -9.59
N CYS A 123 -17.37 7.14 -9.24
CA CYS A 123 -17.75 5.75 -9.01
C CYS A 123 -17.76 5.42 -7.51
N ASP A 124 -18.89 4.92 -7.02
CA ASP A 124 -18.98 4.29 -5.70
C ASP A 124 -18.39 2.88 -5.81
N CYS A 125 -17.17 2.71 -5.30
CA CYS A 125 -16.44 1.46 -5.41
C CYS A 125 -16.91 0.43 -4.38
N LEU A 126 -17.00 -0.83 -4.82
CA LEU A 126 -17.13 -1.95 -3.89
C LEU A 126 -15.97 -1.95 -2.89
N PRO A 127 -16.18 -2.42 -1.65
CA PRO A 127 -15.14 -2.44 -0.63
C PRO A 127 -13.83 -3.08 -1.11
N GLY A 128 -12.73 -2.34 -0.99
CA GLY A 128 -11.40 -2.77 -1.44
C GLY A 128 -10.99 -2.23 -2.81
N PHE A 129 -11.92 -1.77 -3.65
CA PHE A 129 -11.58 -1.13 -4.92
C PHE A 129 -11.36 0.37 -4.75
N MET A 130 -10.41 0.92 -5.51
CA MET A 130 -10.01 2.33 -5.47
C MET A 130 -9.81 2.90 -6.87
N GLY A 131 -9.56 4.22 -6.94
CA GLY A 131 -9.37 4.95 -8.19
C GLY A 131 -10.66 5.64 -8.64
N ASP A 132 -10.51 6.60 -9.55
CA ASP A 132 -11.63 7.44 -10.03
C ASP A 132 -12.76 6.59 -10.65
N ASN A 133 -12.46 5.36 -11.08
CA ASN A 133 -13.37 4.44 -11.76
C ASN A 133 -13.34 3.04 -11.14
N CYS A 134 -12.88 2.88 -9.90
CA CYS A 134 -12.73 1.58 -9.23
C CYS A 134 -11.81 0.61 -9.99
N GLU A 135 -10.88 1.13 -10.81
CA GLU A 135 -9.97 0.33 -11.64
C GLU A 135 -8.85 -0.34 -10.83
N LEU A 136 -8.62 0.12 -9.61
CA LEU A 136 -7.63 -0.45 -8.72
C LEU A 136 -8.30 -1.51 -7.84
N GLY A 137 -7.80 -2.75 -7.94
CA GLY A 137 -8.27 -3.88 -7.15
C GLY A 137 -8.00 -3.75 -5.65
N PRO A 138 -8.54 -4.66 -4.83
CA PRO A 138 -8.12 -4.78 -3.44
C PRO A 138 -6.60 -4.92 -3.41
N MET A 139 -5.96 -3.88 -2.89
CA MET A 139 -4.52 -3.79 -2.72
C MET A 139 -4.15 -4.83 -1.68
N ARG A 140 -3.70 -6.00 -2.12
CA ARG A 140 -3.49 -7.15 -1.24
C ARG A 140 -2.26 -6.96 -0.38
N ASP A 141 -1.28 -6.23 -0.90
CA ASP A 141 -0.09 -5.81 -0.19
C ASP A 141 0.50 -4.51 -0.77
N CYS A 142 1.66 -4.11 -0.27
CA CYS A 142 2.34 -2.89 -0.70
C CYS A 142 2.86 -2.91 -2.15
N SER A 143 2.98 -4.09 -2.79
CA SER A 143 3.44 -4.22 -4.17
C SER A 143 2.37 -3.83 -5.19
N ASP A 144 1.09 -3.89 -4.80
CA ASP A 144 -0.02 -3.45 -5.67
C ASP A 144 -0.09 -1.92 -5.77
N TYR A 145 0.40 -1.22 -4.73
CA TYR A 145 0.63 0.21 -4.78
C TYR A 145 1.89 0.47 -5.62
N LYS A 146 1.73 0.66 -6.95
CA LYS A 146 2.80 1.00 -7.91
C LYS A 146 3.50 2.33 -7.61
N ILE A 147 4.19 2.41 -6.48
CA ILE A 147 4.85 3.60 -5.95
C ILE A 147 6.34 3.47 -6.27
N SER A 148 6.66 3.76 -7.53
CA SER A 148 8.05 3.99 -7.95
C SER A 148 8.55 5.33 -7.39
N GLY A 149 9.62 5.32 -6.62
CA GLY A 149 10.40 6.53 -6.30
C GLY A 149 9.98 7.34 -5.06
N GLN A 150 9.07 6.87 -4.20
CA GLN A 150 8.91 7.49 -2.87
C GLN A 150 9.96 6.94 -1.90
N ALA A 151 10.87 7.82 -1.46
CA ALA A 151 11.91 7.47 -0.48
C ALA A 151 11.38 7.28 0.96
N SER A 152 10.11 7.62 1.22
CA SER A 152 9.53 7.65 2.56
C SER A 152 8.57 6.50 2.81
N ALA A 153 8.62 5.94 4.00
CA ALA A 153 7.66 4.95 4.49
C ALA A 153 6.27 5.61 4.63
N VAL A 154 5.22 4.96 4.11
CA VAL A 154 3.84 5.48 4.13
C VAL A 154 2.89 4.38 4.58
N VAL A 155 1.96 4.72 5.48
CA VAL A 155 0.90 3.81 5.92
C VAL A 155 -0.18 3.72 4.84
N ARG A 156 -0.56 2.50 4.47
CA ARG A 156 -1.63 2.19 3.52
C ARG A 156 -2.56 1.13 4.11
N MET A 157 -3.83 1.15 3.71
CA MET A 157 -4.77 0.09 4.05
C MET A 157 -4.67 -1.01 2.99
N ILE A 158 -4.29 -2.22 3.39
CA ILE A 158 -4.28 -3.38 2.50
C ILE A 158 -5.48 -4.29 2.78
N ARG A 159 -5.85 -5.08 1.79
CA ARG A 159 -6.93 -6.08 1.85
C ARG A 159 -6.43 -7.41 1.26
N PRO A 160 -5.67 -8.21 2.03
CA PRO A 160 -5.10 -9.47 1.54
C PRO A 160 -6.16 -10.51 1.13
N THR A 161 -7.33 -10.48 1.78
CA THR A 161 -8.47 -11.37 1.52
C THR A 161 -9.76 -10.56 1.39
N ASP A 162 -10.80 -11.17 0.83
CA ASP A 162 -12.08 -10.49 0.59
C ASP A 162 -12.78 -9.99 1.86
N ASN A 163 -12.38 -10.40 3.06
CA ASN A 163 -13.02 -10.02 4.31
C ASN A 163 -12.08 -9.33 5.32
N VAL A 164 -10.77 -9.31 5.07
CA VAL A 164 -9.79 -8.80 6.03
C VAL A 164 -9.05 -7.60 5.44
N ALA A 165 -9.06 -6.49 6.17
CA ALA A 165 -8.30 -5.30 5.82
C ALA A 165 -7.65 -4.69 7.06
N PHE A 166 -6.41 -4.22 6.92
CA PHE A 166 -5.66 -3.60 8.02
C PHE A 166 -4.58 -2.64 7.48
N PRO A 167 -4.14 -1.67 8.29
CA PRO A 167 -3.08 -0.76 7.90
C PRO A 167 -1.71 -1.45 7.94
N VAL A 168 -0.86 -1.14 6.97
CA VAL A 168 0.54 -1.58 6.92
C VAL A 168 1.42 -0.42 6.46
N THR A 169 2.67 -0.41 6.93
CA THR A 169 3.66 0.55 6.42
C THR A 169 4.35 0.00 5.17
N CYS A 170 4.16 0.72 4.07
CA CYS A 170 4.82 0.45 2.79
C CYS A 170 6.14 1.20 2.69
N TYR A 171 7.21 0.49 2.35
CA TYR A 171 8.52 1.07 2.06
C TYR A 171 9.10 0.40 0.82
N ASN A 172 9.28 1.16 -0.27
CA ASN A 172 9.70 0.63 -1.58
C ASN A 172 8.92 -0.64 -1.96
N GLU A 173 7.58 -0.54 -1.99
CA GLU A 173 6.67 -1.66 -2.35
C GLU A 173 6.67 -2.85 -1.36
N MET A 174 7.49 -2.82 -0.30
CA MET A 174 7.51 -3.86 0.73
C MET A 174 6.56 -3.55 1.88
N SER A 175 5.86 -4.58 2.37
CA SER A 175 5.00 -4.52 3.55
C SER A 175 5.81 -4.72 4.83
N THR A 176 5.81 -3.73 5.73
CA THR A 176 6.59 -3.81 6.99
C THR A 176 5.85 -4.62 8.05
N LEU A 177 6.49 -5.67 8.55
CA LEU A 177 6.00 -6.55 9.63
C LEU A 177 6.35 -6.04 11.02
N MET A 178 7.56 -5.50 11.15
CA MET A 178 8.06 -4.97 12.40
C MET A 178 9.01 -3.82 12.11
N THR A 179 8.87 -2.75 12.90
CA THR A 179 9.87 -1.67 12.98
C THR A 179 10.28 -1.52 14.44
N ARG A 180 11.59 -1.49 14.69
CA ARG A 180 12.21 -1.11 15.95
C ARG A 180 13.15 0.05 15.68
N ARG A 181 12.79 1.25 16.13
CA ARG A 181 13.66 2.45 15.98
C ARG A 181 13.88 3.22 17.28
N ASN A 182 13.11 2.88 18.32
CA ASN A 182 13.22 3.40 19.67
C ASN A 182 12.62 2.38 20.64
N ASN A 183 12.74 2.64 21.93
CA ASN A 183 12.20 1.80 23.00
C ASN A 183 10.91 2.36 23.62
N LYS A 184 10.14 3.18 22.88
CA LYS A 184 8.89 3.80 23.40
C LYS A 184 7.72 2.82 23.48
N VAL A 185 7.75 1.76 22.67
CA VAL A 185 6.75 0.70 22.67
C VAL A 185 7.35 -0.50 23.38
N ASN A 186 6.67 -0.99 24.42
CA ASN A 186 7.08 -2.22 25.11
C ASN A 186 6.75 -3.44 24.23
N PHE A 187 7.73 -4.34 24.04
CA PHE A 187 7.60 -5.61 23.30
C PHE A 187 7.49 -6.83 24.21
N THR A 188 7.66 -6.70 25.52
CA THR A 188 7.26 -7.73 26.49
C THR A 188 5.74 -7.76 26.58
N ARG A 189 5.10 -8.56 25.72
CA ARG A 189 3.66 -8.57 25.44
C ARG A 189 3.10 -9.98 25.48
N SER A 190 1.81 -10.08 25.79
CA SER A 190 1.08 -11.34 25.87
C SER A 190 0.90 -12.00 24.50
N TRP A 191 0.54 -13.28 24.48
CA TRP A 191 0.19 -14.03 23.27
C TRP A 191 -0.83 -13.27 22.43
N ARG A 192 -1.92 -12.84 23.07
CA ARG A 192 -3.01 -12.13 22.42
C ARG A 192 -2.54 -10.82 21.78
N GLU A 193 -1.67 -10.07 22.44
CA GLU A 193 -1.12 -8.84 21.89
C GLU A 193 -0.20 -9.11 20.70
N TYR A 194 0.64 -10.14 20.76
CA TYR A 194 1.47 -10.56 19.62
C TYR A 194 0.63 -11.07 18.44
N ARG A 195 -0.48 -11.73 18.73
CA ARG A 195 -1.46 -12.19 17.74
C ARG A 195 -2.11 -11.01 17.01
N ASP A 196 -2.66 -10.07 17.78
CA ASP A 196 -3.48 -8.96 17.29
C ASP A 196 -2.62 -7.81 16.73
N GLY A 197 -1.37 -7.67 17.19
CA GLY A 197 -0.48 -6.57 16.82
C GLY A 197 -0.49 -5.43 17.83
N PHE A 198 0.60 -4.63 17.86
CA PHE A 198 0.74 -3.51 18.80
C PHE A 198 1.72 -2.45 18.31
N GLY A 199 1.68 -1.28 18.96
CA GLY A 199 2.49 -0.11 18.62
C GLY A 199 1.82 0.81 17.62
N ASN A 200 2.61 1.64 16.94
CA ASN A 200 2.12 2.57 15.93
C ASN A 200 2.71 2.18 14.58
N VAL A 201 1.84 1.80 13.64
CA VAL A 201 2.25 1.34 12.30
C VAL A 201 3.14 2.35 11.57
N SER A 202 3.00 3.65 11.82
CA SER A 202 3.86 4.71 11.26
C SER A 202 5.21 4.92 11.99
N ASP A 203 5.46 4.17 13.07
CA ASP A 203 6.65 4.19 13.92
C ASP A 203 7.02 2.74 14.28
N THR A 204 7.31 2.48 15.55
CA THR A 204 7.68 1.21 16.14
C THR A 204 6.41 0.40 16.37
N HIS A 205 6.37 -0.78 15.78
CA HIS A 205 5.20 -1.65 15.83
C HIS A 205 5.58 -3.11 15.55
N TRP A 206 4.64 -3.96 15.92
CA TRP A 206 4.50 -5.35 15.51
C TRP A 206 3.17 -5.50 14.78
N LEU A 207 3.19 -5.98 13.53
CA LEU A 207 1.98 -6.03 12.69
C LEU A 207 0.89 -6.97 13.24
N GLY A 208 1.27 -7.97 14.03
CA GLY A 208 0.40 -9.04 14.51
C GLY A 208 0.64 -10.34 13.76
N LEU A 209 0.76 -11.46 14.48
CA LEU A 209 1.01 -12.78 13.90
C LEU A 209 -0.12 -13.21 12.97
N GLU A 210 -1.38 -12.89 13.32
CA GLU A 210 -2.52 -13.22 12.47
C GLU A 210 -2.47 -12.46 11.14
N ASN A 211 -2.12 -11.17 11.19
CA ASN A 211 -1.93 -10.36 9.98
C ASN A 211 -0.75 -10.88 9.12
N MET A 212 0.34 -11.34 9.76
CA MET A 212 1.49 -11.96 9.06
C MET A 212 1.11 -13.29 8.40
N HIS A 213 0.35 -14.14 9.10
CA HIS A 213 -0.18 -15.39 8.58
C HIS A 213 -1.06 -15.15 7.35
N ILE A 214 -2.03 -14.24 7.45
CA ILE A 214 -2.93 -13.87 6.37
C ILE A 214 -2.16 -13.31 5.16
N LEU A 215 -1.18 -12.43 5.40
CA LEU A 215 -0.35 -11.86 4.34
C LEU A 215 0.46 -12.91 3.60
N THR A 216 1.12 -13.81 4.33
CA THR A 216 2.05 -14.79 3.75
C THR A 216 1.37 -16.06 3.23
N SER A 217 0.09 -16.28 3.54
CA SER A 217 -0.71 -17.41 3.04
C SER A 217 -1.47 -17.11 1.75
N GLN A 218 -1.25 -15.94 1.16
CA GLN A 218 -1.78 -15.61 -0.15
C GLN A 218 -1.20 -16.53 -1.24
N ASN A 219 -1.84 -16.57 -2.41
CA ASN A 219 -1.24 -17.17 -3.62
C ASN A 219 -0.16 -16.24 -4.23
N ARG A 220 0.81 -15.84 -3.40
CA ARG A 220 1.95 -14.98 -3.69
C ARG A 220 3.18 -15.52 -2.96
N LYS A 221 4.37 -15.20 -3.47
CA LYS A 221 5.64 -15.61 -2.84
C LYS A 221 6.29 -14.39 -2.22
N TYR A 222 6.67 -14.49 -0.96
CA TYR A 222 7.29 -13.38 -0.25
C TYR A 222 8.73 -13.69 0.16
N GLN A 223 9.60 -12.71 0.00
CA GLN A 223 10.92 -12.67 0.62
C GLN A 223 10.86 -11.78 1.86
N LEU A 224 11.27 -12.31 3.02
CA LEU A 224 11.51 -11.51 4.20
C LEU A 224 12.87 -10.80 4.06
N ASN A 225 12.84 -9.48 4.06
CA ASN A 225 13.98 -8.59 4.15
C ASN A 225 14.17 -8.17 5.61
N VAL A 226 15.29 -8.56 6.20
CA VAL A 226 15.72 -8.10 7.52
C VAL A 226 16.77 -7.00 7.31
N GLN A 227 16.43 -5.78 7.69
CA GLN A 227 17.35 -4.65 7.71
C GLN A 227 17.73 -4.31 9.15
N MET A 228 19.02 -4.15 9.40
CA MET A 228 19.53 -3.62 10.66
C MET A 228 20.28 -2.31 10.43
N ASP A 229 19.94 -1.31 11.22
CA ASP A 229 20.64 -0.04 11.26
C ASP A 229 21.62 -0.08 12.44
N LEU A 230 22.87 0.34 12.21
CA LEU A 230 23.91 0.45 13.24
C LEU A 230 24.11 1.90 13.68
N THR A 231 24.70 2.10 14.86
CA THR A 231 24.99 3.43 15.42
C THR A 231 25.87 4.29 14.51
N ASN A 232 26.74 3.67 13.70
CA ASN A 232 27.59 4.37 12.73
C ASN A 232 26.89 4.72 11.40
N GLY A 233 25.57 4.53 11.30
CA GLY A 233 24.77 4.78 10.10
C GLY A 233 24.83 3.67 9.03
N SER A 234 25.58 2.59 9.27
CA SER A 234 25.58 1.44 8.37
C SER A 234 24.25 0.70 8.41
N LYS A 235 23.84 0.18 7.24
CA LYS A 235 22.67 -0.68 7.09
C LYS A 235 23.11 -2.06 6.62
N LEU A 236 22.68 -3.07 7.35
CA LEU A 236 22.95 -4.48 7.08
C LEU A 236 21.66 -5.16 6.63
N TYR A 237 21.77 -6.15 5.75
CA TYR A 237 20.64 -6.83 5.14
C TYR A 237 20.83 -8.33 5.08
N THR A 238 19.75 -9.06 5.28
CA THR A 238 19.65 -10.48 4.95
C THR A 238 18.25 -10.84 4.48
N TYR A 239 18.13 -11.92 3.72
CA TYR A 239 16.92 -12.28 2.99
C TYR A 239 16.54 -13.74 3.20
N TYR A 240 15.25 -14.00 3.40
CA TYR A 240 14.68 -15.34 3.52
C TYR A 240 13.56 -15.49 2.48
N ASN A 241 13.77 -16.35 1.48
CA ASN A 241 12.86 -16.54 0.35
C ASN A 241 11.70 -17.47 0.69
N ASN A 242 10.52 -17.18 0.14
CA ASN A 242 9.28 -17.91 0.38
C ASN A 242 8.95 -18.01 1.87
N PHE A 243 9.11 -16.89 2.58
CA PHE A 243 8.82 -16.79 4.00
C PHE A 243 7.32 -16.86 4.26
N VAL A 244 6.91 -17.77 5.15
CA VAL A 244 5.52 -18.00 5.53
C VAL A 244 5.39 -18.13 7.02
N VAL A 245 4.37 -17.50 7.60
CA VAL A 245 3.91 -17.70 8.97
C VAL A 245 2.64 -18.56 8.92
N LYS A 246 2.62 -19.68 9.66
CA LYS A 246 1.48 -20.60 9.77
C LYS A 246 0.39 -20.02 10.67
N GLY A 247 -0.76 -20.68 10.73
CA GLY A 247 -1.89 -20.25 11.56
C GLY A 247 -1.67 -20.48 13.05
N GLU A 248 -2.61 -20.00 13.86
CA GLU A 248 -2.61 -20.17 15.33
C GLU A 248 -2.66 -21.66 15.75
N ASP A 249 -3.32 -22.51 14.95
CA ASP A 249 -3.38 -23.96 15.12
C ASP A 249 -2.01 -24.65 15.05
N SER A 250 -1.08 -24.02 14.33
CA SER A 250 0.33 -24.40 14.24
C SER A 250 1.22 -23.48 15.07
N LEU A 251 0.67 -22.79 16.09
CA LEU A 251 1.39 -21.89 17.00
C LEU A 251 2.23 -20.84 16.26
N TYR A 252 1.72 -20.35 15.13
CA TYR A 252 2.36 -19.37 14.25
C TYR A 252 3.79 -19.73 13.83
N GLN A 253 4.11 -21.02 13.69
CA GLN A 253 5.40 -21.46 13.14
C GLN A 253 5.76 -20.71 11.86
N PHE A 254 7.04 -20.34 11.69
CA PHE A 254 7.51 -19.78 10.42
C PHE A 254 8.35 -20.79 9.63
N ILE A 255 8.25 -20.71 8.31
CA ILE A 255 9.08 -21.47 7.37
C ILE A 255 9.59 -20.57 6.26
N PHE A 256 10.65 -21.00 5.59
CA PHE A 256 11.19 -20.38 4.39
C PHE A 256 12.01 -21.40 3.62
N ASP A 257 12.15 -21.22 2.31
CA ASP A 257 12.80 -22.21 1.43
C ASP A 257 14.33 -22.04 1.41
N SER A 258 14.79 -20.80 1.33
CA SER A 258 16.22 -20.50 1.22
C SER A 258 16.58 -19.16 1.85
N PHE A 259 17.84 -19.04 2.23
CA PHE A 259 18.45 -17.87 2.84
C PHE A 259 19.51 -17.27 1.92
N SER A 260 19.66 -15.95 1.94
CA SER A 260 20.78 -15.28 1.27
C SER A 260 21.25 -14.02 2.01
N LEU A 261 22.54 -13.70 1.80
CA LEU A 261 23.19 -12.53 2.38
C LEU A 261 23.05 -11.32 1.46
N GLY A 262 22.82 -10.14 2.05
CA GLY A 262 22.96 -8.88 1.33
C GLY A 262 24.42 -8.47 1.15
N LYS A 263 24.65 -7.44 0.31
CA LYS A 263 26.00 -6.88 0.09
C LYS A 263 26.70 -6.46 1.38
N LYS A 264 25.94 -5.96 2.35
CA LYS A 264 26.36 -5.74 3.74
C LYS A 264 25.54 -6.70 4.61
N PRO A 265 26.07 -7.86 5.01
CA PRO A 265 25.28 -8.90 5.64
C PRO A 265 24.91 -8.55 7.09
N ALA A 266 23.65 -8.80 7.47
CA ALA A 266 23.23 -8.82 8.88
C ALA A 266 23.48 -10.18 9.55
N GLY A 267 23.61 -11.24 8.73
CA GLY A 267 23.82 -12.61 9.20
C GLY A 267 22.60 -13.51 9.18
N ASP A 268 22.80 -14.81 9.44
CA ASP A 268 21.74 -15.81 9.54
C ASP A 268 21.37 -16.07 11.01
N CYS A 269 20.16 -15.69 11.40
CA CYS A 269 19.59 -16.13 12.67
C CYS A 269 18.46 -17.13 12.47
N LEU A 270 17.60 -16.92 11.47
CA LEU A 270 16.32 -17.61 11.43
C LEU A 270 16.44 -19.06 10.94
N SER A 271 17.54 -19.46 10.31
CA SER A 271 17.69 -20.85 9.86
C SER A 271 17.62 -21.86 11.01
N ASP A 272 18.23 -21.55 12.16
CA ASP A 272 18.24 -22.47 13.30
C ASP A 272 16.89 -22.48 14.05
N LEU A 273 16.02 -21.51 13.77
CA LEU A 273 14.69 -21.36 14.38
C LEU A 273 13.56 -21.78 13.44
N ARG A 274 13.89 -22.27 12.22
CA ARG A 274 12.89 -22.63 11.21
C ARG A 274 11.95 -23.70 11.74
N GLY A 275 10.65 -23.43 11.70
CA GLY A 275 9.62 -24.35 12.19
C GLY A 275 9.45 -24.38 13.71
N ALA A 276 10.17 -23.53 14.47
CA ALA A 276 9.92 -23.38 15.90
C ALA A 276 8.56 -22.70 16.14
N ASN A 277 7.94 -23.00 17.28
CA ASN A 277 6.68 -22.39 17.69
C ASN A 277 6.94 -20.98 18.23
N PHE A 278 5.97 -20.06 18.06
CA PHE A 278 6.06 -18.76 18.71
C PHE A 278 5.82 -18.90 20.21
N SER A 279 6.53 -18.13 21.03
CA SER A 279 6.36 -18.13 22.49
C SER A 279 6.30 -16.71 23.04
N THR A 280 5.50 -16.53 24.08
CA THR A 280 5.36 -15.29 24.86
C THR A 280 5.47 -15.60 26.36
N TYR A 281 5.57 -14.57 27.21
CA TYR A 281 5.74 -14.79 28.65
C TYR A 281 4.56 -15.55 29.29
N ASP A 282 3.37 -15.47 28.68
CA ASP A 282 2.13 -16.10 29.13
C ASP A 282 1.72 -17.33 28.32
N ASN A 283 2.47 -17.68 27.26
CA ASN A 283 2.21 -18.86 26.44
C ASN A 283 3.54 -19.46 25.96
N ASP A 284 4.00 -20.48 26.69
CA ASP A 284 5.31 -21.10 26.54
C ASP A 284 5.26 -22.29 25.58
N ASN A 285 5.93 -22.16 24.43
CA ASN A 285 5.98 -23.18 23.38
C ASN A 285 7.42 -23.44 22.88
N ASP A 286 8.44 -23.03 23.64
CA ASP A 286 9.84 -23.04 23.19
C ASP A 286 10.50 -24.43 23.24
N GLY A 287 9.81 -25.39 23.87
CA GLY A 287 10.25 -26.78 23.97
C GLY A 287 11.23 -27.05 25.12
N ASP A 288 11.47 -26.09 26.01
CA ASP A 288 12.19 -26.28 27.26
C ASP A 288 11.23 -26.28 28.46
N SER A 289 11.19 -27.39 29.20
CA SER A 289 10.37 -27.50 30.42
C SER A 289 10.91 -26.72 31.64
N SER A 290 12.15 -26.24 31.57
CA SER A 290 12.89 -25.66 32.70
C SER A 290 12.98 -24.13 32.66
N VAL A 291 12.81 -23.52 31.48
CA VAL A 291 12.97 -22.08 31.26
C VAL A 291 11.94 -21.61 30.24
N ASN A 292 11.17 -20.57 30.59
CA ASN A 292 10.40 -19.82 29.60
C ASN A 292 11.30 -18.75 28.97
N CYS A 293 11.70 -18.98 27.74
CA CYS A 293 12.63 -18.11 27.01
C CYS A 293 12.08 -16.70 26.77
N ALA A 294 10.78 -16.58 26.52
CA ALA A 294 10.14 -15.28 26.32
C ALA A 294 10.15 -14.42 27.59
N SER A 295 10.00 -15.06 28.76
CA SER A 295 10.14 -14.40 30.06
C SER A 295 11.58 -13.98 30.34
N ARG A 296 12.56 -14.85 30.02
CA ARG A 296 13.99 -14.56 30.20
C ARG A 296 14.47 -13.41 29.30
N HIS A 297 14.08 -13.43 28.03
CA HIS A 297 14.57 -12.49 27.01
C HIS A 297 13.63 -11.29 26.77
N SER A 298 12.57 -11.14 27.58
CA SER A 298 11.68 -9.97 27.58
C SER A 298 11.08 -9.62 26.20
N GLY A 299 10.61 -10.62 25.45
CA GLY A 299 10.02 -10.44 24.14
C GLY A 299 9.28 -11.70 23.69
N GLY A 300 8.47 -11.58 22.64
CA GLY A 300 7.86 -12.73 21.97
C GLY A 300 8.66 -13.09 20.73
N TRP A 301 9.02 -14.37 20.59
CA TRP A 301 9.81 -14.83 19.46
C TRP A 301 9.61 -16.33 19.22
N TRP A 302 10.11 -16.82 18.09
CA TRP A 302 10.22 -18.25 17.80
C TRP A 302 11.42 -18.84 18.53
N PHE A 303 11.31 -18.93 19.86
CA PHE A 303 12.34 -19.54 20.71
C PHE A 303 12.35 -21.07 20.54
N HIS A 304 13.53 -21.67 20.71
CA HIS A 304 13.73 -23.10 20.57
C HIS A 304 14.80 -23.63 21.53
N GLY A 305 14.39 -24.58 22.39
CA GLY A 305 15.26 -25.33 23.27
C GLY A 305 15.90 -24.50 24.38
N ASN A 306 16.87 -25.11 25.08
CA ASN A 306 17.45 -24.56 26.30
C ASN A 306 18.38 -23.36 26.14
N THR A 307 18.84 -23.09 24.92
CA THR A 307 19.60 -21.89 24.57
C THR A 307 18.71 -20.74 24.13
N CYS A 308 17.38 -20.97 24.08
CA CYS A 308 16.36 -20.05 23.63
C CYS A 308 16.45 -19.64 22.17
N SER A 309 17.51 -18.92 21.76
CA SER A 309 17.65 -18.45 20.38
C SER A 309 19.04 -17.87 20.11
N THR A 310 19.41 -17.80 18.82
CA THR A 310 20.58 -17.08 18.32
C THR A 310 20.29 -15.59 18.03
N CYS A 311 19.02 -15.18 18.02
CA CYS A 311 18.60 -13.76 18.01
C CYS A 311 17.27 -13.51 18.72
N ASN A 312 17.09 -12.27 19.19
CA ASN A 312 15.82 -11.78 19.67
C ASN A 312 15.61 -10.32 19.21
N PRO A 313 14.99 -10.07 18.05
CA PRO A 313 14.74 -8.72 17.58
C PRO A 313 13.58 -8.02 18.33
N THR A 314 12.84 -8.74 19.17
CA THR A 314 11.73 -8.22 19.99
C THR A 314 12.14 -7.90 21.43
N GLY A 315 13.40 -8.14 21.82
CA GLY A 315 13.96 -7.69 23.10
C GLY A 315 14.02 -6.16 23.25
N GLN A 316 14.63 -5.67 24.32
CA GLN A 316 14.79 -4.23 24.60
C GLN A 316 15.81 -3.58 23.64
N LEU A 317 15.40 -2.52 22.95
CA LEU A 317 16.28 -1.80 22.03
C LEU A 317 17.04 -0.70 22.77
N LEU A 318 18.17 -1.05 23.41
CA LEU A 318 18.91 -0.17 24.33
C LEU A 318 19.73 0.94 23.66
N GLN A 319 20.08 0.79 22.38
CA GLN A 319 20.84 1.77 21.57
C GLN A 319 22.09 2.36 22.28
N PRO A 320 23.00 1.53 22.80
CA PRO A 320 24.16 1.99 23.54
C PRO A 320 25.09 2.84 22.67
N ALA A 321 25.67 3.90 23.24
CA ALA A 321 26.45 4.89 22.50
C ALA A 321 27.73 4.32 21.86
N ASN A 322 28.33 3.29 22.47
CA ASN A 322 29.50 2.60 21.93
C ASN A 322 29.15 1.59 20.82
N GLY A 323 27.86 1.39 20.51
CA GLY A 323 27.39 0.43 19.50
C GLY A 323 27.58 -1.04 19.89
N LEU A 324 27.91 -1.32 21.14
CA LEU A 324 28.14 -2.68 21.66
C LEU A 324 27.04 -3.07 22.63
N ARG A 325 26.64 -4.33 22.56
CA ARG A 325 25.71 -4.96 23.48
C ARG A 325 26.16 -4.81 24.93
N THR A 326 25.18 -4.70 25.82
CA THR A 326 25.39 -4.58 27.27
C THR A 326 25.63 -5.94 27.92
N GLY A 327 25.19 -7.02 27.28
CA GLY A 327 25.20 -8.37 27.84
C GLY A 327 23.95 -8.71 28.64
N ASP A 328 22.96 -7.81 28.69
CA ASP A 328 21.64 -8.10 29.25
C ASP A 328 20.89 -9.09 28.35
N ASP A 329 20.43 -10.20 28.93
CA ASP A 329 19.66 -11.23 28.21
C ASP A 329 18.36 -10.65 27.62
N SER A 330 17.81 -9.58 28.20
CA SER A 330 16.58 -8.93 27.74
C SER A 330 16.78 -8.01 26.55
N GLU A 331 18.03 -7.68 26.18
CA GLU A 331 18.31 -6.75 25.08
C GLU A 331 18.12 -7.40 23.70
N VAL A 332 17.97 -6.56 22.67
CA VAL A 332 17.98 -7.03 21.28
C VAL A 332 19.34 -7.63 20.93
N PHE A 333 19.34 -8.85 20.37
CA PHE A 333 20.57 -9.50 19.93
C PHE A 333 20.43 -10.27 18.61
N TRP A 334 21.56 -10.47 17.93
CA TRP A 334 21.67 -11.24 16.68
C TRP A 334 23.08 -11.85 16.56
N VAL A 335 23.33 -12.93 17.30
CA VAL A 335 24.70 -13.30 17.72
C VAL A 335 25.54 -13.89 16.59
N LYS A 336 24.97 -14.72 15.70
CA LYS A 336 25.74 -15.58 14.78
C LYS A 336 26.73 -14.80 13.90
N ASP A 337 26.41 -13.56 13.51
CA ASP A 337 27.26 -12.74 12.65
C ASP A 337 27.50 -11.31 13.16
N LEU A 338 26.64 -10.76 14.02
CA LEU A 338 26.92 -9.46 14.65
C LEU A 338 27.75 -9.59 15.93
N GLY A 339 27.83 -10.79 16.52
CA GLY A 339 28.52 -11.02 17.78
C GLY A 339 28.02 -10.07 18.87
N ASN A 340 28.89 -9.15 19.27
CA ASN A 340 28.61 -8.16 20.33
C ASN A 340 28.11 -6.80 19.80
N VAL A 341 27.88 -6.64 18.49
CA VAL A 341 27.36 -5.39 17.93
C VAL A 341 25.87 -5.26 18.23
N ALA A 342 25.47 -4.12 18.83
CA ALA A 342 24.08 -3.82 19.12
C ALA A 342 23.39 -3.15 17.93
N PRO A 343 22.27 -3.68 17.43
CA PRO A 343 21.45 -2.97 16.45
C PRO A 343 20.93 -1.65 17.02
N TYR A 344 21.07 -0.56 16.26
CA TYR A 344 20.44 0.72 16.56
C TYR A 344 18.98 0.75 16.10
N GLY A 345 18.64 0.01 15.05
CA GLY A 345 17.27 -0.19 14.59
C GLY A 345 17.12 -1.48 13.80
N ILE A 346 15.90 -2.01 13.74
CA ILE A 346 15.57 -3.25 13.03
C ILE A 346 14.28 -3.04 12.25
N ASN A 347 14.26 -3.50 11.00
CA ASN A 347 13.05 -3.57 10.20
C ASN A 347 12.91 -4.97 9.59
N LEU A 348 11.72 -5.54 9.70
CA LEU A 348 11.32 -6.77 9.03
C LEU A 348 10.30 -6.40 7.96
N ARG A 349 10.57 -6.67 6.69
CA ARG A 349 9.67 -6.31 5.58
C ARG A 349 9.47 -7.48 4.63
N LEU A 350 8.25 -7.67 4.14
CA LEU A 350 7.94 -8.62 3.09
C LEU A 350 7.96 -7.95 1.73
N GLN A 351 8.74 -8.53 0.83
CA GLN A 351 8.77 -8.20 -0.59
C GLN A 351 8.06 -9.31 -1.37
N ASN A 352 7.07 -8.95 -2.19
CA ASN A 352 6.48 -9.89 -3.16
C ASN A 352 7.51 -10.19 -4.27
N LEU A 353 7.69 -11.46 -4.61
CA LEU A 353 8.70 -11.96 -5.56
C LEU A 353 8.21 -12.09 -7.00
#